data_AF-A0A9X2FD38-F1
#
_entry.id   AF-A0A9X2FD38-F1
#
_cell.length_a   1.000
_cell.length_b   1.000
_cell.length_c   1.000
_cell.angle_alpha   90.00
_cell.angle_beta   90.00
_cell.angle_gamma   90.00
#
_symmetry.space_group_name_H-M   'P 1'
#
loop_
_entity.id
_entity.type
_entity.pdbx_description
1 polymer ?
#
loop_
_entity_poly.entity_id
_entity_poly.type
_entity_poly.pdbx_seq_one_letter_code
_entity_poly.pdbx_strand_id
1 'polypeptide(L)'
;MELHHTTTTVSRTTLLFLAITGVAQAHLTGTRDIDISGLPTGGADPLDDEVLMIDLGTGGQDAVIIGVGWDVTITADDPSWLSHASIDFHSSYIVNPAGFPMFGGDDFSGTASYSSGGIEDITMIPIPGTEDTFDLSFTAPEGILTLVLNEFVDDLSVAPDGLWESPSLVTVRYTYVPEPASIVLLGMMSLGLLSSRCRKRAVDV
;
A
#
# COMPACT_ATOMS: atom_id res chain seq x y z
N MET A 1 38.39 -75.18 7.04
CA MET A 1 37.17 -74.47 6.64
C MET A 1 37.24 -73.11 7.33
N GLU A 2 38.05 -72.22 6.78
CA GLU A 2 38.30 -70.88 7.33
C GLU A 2 37.37 -69.87 6.63
N LEU A 3 36.66 -69.08 7.44
CA LEU A 3 35.78 -68.00 6.99
C LEU A 3 36.59 -66.70 6.95
N HIS A 4 36.77 -66.16 5.75
CA HIS A 4 37.37 -64.85 5.51
C HIS A 4 36.37 -63.74 5.87
N HIS A 5 36.73 -62.87 6.83
CA HIS A 5 35.97 -61.66 7.16
C HIS A 5 36.42 -60.51 6.25
N THR A 6 35.50 -59.95 5.47
CA THR A 6 35.73 -58.74 4.66
C THR A 6 35.12 -57.54 5.38
N THR A 7 35.94 -56.54 5.70
CA THR A 7 35.49 -55.26 6.29
C THR A 7 35.46 -54.20 5.20
N THR A 8 34.28 -53.67 4.89
CA THR A 8 34.08 -52.60 3.90
C THR A 8 33.97 -51.25 4.62
N THR A 9 34.94 -50.37 4.41
CA THR A 9 34.95 -49.00 4.96
C THR A 9 34.19 -48.08 4.00
N VAL A 10 33.06 -47.51 4.44
CA VAL A 10 32.28 -46.53 3.66
C VAL A 10 32.78 -45.13 3.98
N SER A 11 33.38 -44.46 2.98
CA SER A 11 33.79 -43.06 3.04
C SER A 11 32.57 -42.13 2.94
N ARG A 12 32.42 -41.22 3.91
CA ARG A 12 31.39 -40.17 3.94
C ARG A 12 31.85 -38.97 3.11
N THR A 13 31.48 -38.94 1.84
CA THR A 13 31.53 -37.73 1.03
C THR A 13 30.21 -36.98 1.21
N THR A 14 30.22 -35.93 2.04
CA THR A 14 29.06 -35.03 2.19
C THR A 14 28.95 -34.15 0.95
N LEU A 15 27.93 -34.39 0.12
CA LEU A 15 27.54 -33.51 -0.98
C LEU A 15 26.82 -32.28 -0.40
N LEU A 16 27.37 -31.09 -0.61
CA LEU A 16 26.67 -29.83 -0.38
C LEU A 16 25.89 -29.49 -1.66
N PHE A 17 24.59 -29.79 -1.69
CA PHE A 17 23.70 -29.29 -2.73
C PHE A 17 23.36 -27.83 -2.45
N LEU A 18 23.90 -26.90 -3.24
CA LEU A 18 23.35 -25.55 -3.34
C LEU A 18 22.14 -25.63 -4.27
N ALA A 19 20.97 -25.92 -3.70
CA ALA A 19 19.72 -25.80 -4.44
C ALA A 19 19.41 -24.31 -4.61
N ILE A 20 19.65 -23.77 -5.81
CA ILE A 20 19.05 -22.50 -6.24
C ILE A 20 17.59 -22.82 -6.60
N THR A 21 16.78 -23.12 -5.58
CA THR A 21 15.33 -23.10 -5.73
C THR A 21 14.92 -21.64 -5.85
N GLY A 22 14.16 -21.31 -6.91
CA GLY A 22 13.62 -19.97 -7.12
C GLY A 22 13.05 -19.42 -5.83
N VAL A 23 13.55 -18.26 -5.40
CA VAL A 23 13.03 -17.59 -4.22
C VAL A 23 11.62 -17.16 -4.60
N ALA A 24 10.60 -17.83 -4.06
CA ALA A 24 9.25 -17.31 -4.15
C ALA A 24 9.29 -15.90 -3.55
N GLN A 25 9.07 -14.88 -4.38
CA GLN A 25 9.00 -13.51 -3.91
C GLN A 25 7.74 -13.40 -3.05
N ALA A 26 7.94 -13.28 -1.74
CA ALA A 26 6.84 -13.07 -0.82
C ALA A 26 6.31 -11.65 -1.03
N HIS A 27 5.05 -11.53 -1.41
CA HIS A 27 4.34 -10.26 -1.30
C HIS A 27 4.14 -9.97 0.19
N LEU A 28 4.55 -8.78 0.61
CA LEU A 28 4.19 -8.24 1.91
C LEU A 28 2.98 -7.33 1.73
N THR A 29 2.02 -7.42 2.65
CA THR A 29 0.88 -6.52 2.74
C THR A 29 1.13 -5.49 3.82
N GLY A 30 0.89 -4.21 3.51
CA GLY A 30 0.97 -3.09 4.44
C GLY A 30 -0.29 -2.25 4.42
N THR A 31 -0.43 -1.40 5.43
CA THR A 31 -1.44 -0.33 5.48
C THR A 31 -0.75 0.98 5.80
N ARG A 32 -1.27 2.07 5.24
CA ARG A 32 -0.77 3.42 5.49
C ARG A 32 -1.94 4.35 5.76
N ASP A 33 -1.91 4.98 6.93
CA ASP A 33 -2.82 6.06 7.29
C ASP A 33 -2.23 7.39 6.83
N ILE A 34 -3.07 8.23 6.23
CA ILE A 34 -2.75 9.50 5.61
C ILE A 34 -3.71 10.52 6.22
N ASP A 35 -3.18 11.37 7.11
CA ASP A 35 -3.94 12.46 7.71
C ASP A 35 -4.02 13.62 6.71
N ILE A 36 -5.24 13.98 6.33
CA ILE A 36 -5.53 15.11 5.44
C ILE A 36 -6.22 16.26 6.18
N SER A 37 -6.29 16.19 7.52
CA SER A 37 -6.92 17.22 8.33
C SER A 37 -6.28 18.59 8.12
N GLY A 38 -7.11 19.61 7.96
CA GLY A 38 -6.73 21.00 7.76
C GLY A 38 -6.24 21.32 6.35
N LEU A 39 -6.28 20.35 5.41
CA LEU A 39 -5.97 20.61 4.02
C LEU A 39 -7.20 21.18 3.29
N PRO A 40 -7.02 22.10 2.34
CA PRO A 40 -8.11 22.53 1.47
C PRO A 40 -8.56 21.39 0.57
N THR A 41 -9.79 21.46 0.07
CA THR A 41 -10.34 20.54 -0.93
C THR A 41 -9.74 20.75 -2.32
N GLY A 42 -8.98 21.82 -2.52
CA GLY A 42 -8.51 22.27 -3.83
C GLY A 42 -9.49 23.28 -4.45
N GLY A 43 -9.29 23.64 -5.70
CA GLY A 43 -10.27 24.33 -6.54
C GLY A 43 -10.36 23.62 -7.88
N ALA A 44 -11.35 23.91 -8.74
CA ALA A 44 -11.45 23.17 -10.01
C ALA A 44 -10.44 23.59 -11.09
N ASP A 45 -9.59 24.60 -10.83
CA ASP A 45 -8.35 24.74 -11.59
C ASP A 45 -7.34 23.70 -11.07
N PRO A 46 -6.82 22.79 -11.90
CA PRO A 46 -5.79 21.83 -11.50
C PRO A 46 -4.49 22.47 -10.99
N LEU A 47 -4.32 23.79 -11.10
CA LEU A 47 -3.25 24.55 -10.46
C LEU A 47 -3.48 24.81 -8.96
N ASP A 48 -4.72 24.67 -8.49
CA ASP A 48 -5.13 24.92 -7.10
C ASP A 48 -5.42 23.62 -6.32
N ASP A 49 -5.20 22.46 -6.93
CA ASP A 49 -5.28 21.15 -6.29
C ASP A 49 -4.20 20.97 -5.21
N GLU A 50 -4.58 20.35 -4.09
CA GLU A 50 -3.61 19.96 -3.06
C GLU A 50 -3.05 18.56 -3.36
N VAL A 51 -1.74 18.49 -3.59
CA VAL A 51 -1.06 17.26 -4.02
C VAL A 51 -0.14 16.74 -2.91
N LEU A 52 -0.43 15.53 -2.44
CA LEU A 52 0.40 14.84 -1.45
C LEU A 52 1.16 13.70 -2.11
N MET A 53 2.46 13.61 -1.81
CA MET A 53 3.30 12.46 -2.17
C MET A 53 3.64 11.69 -0.90
N ILE A 54 3.13 10.47 -0.80
CA ILE A 54 3.23 9.62 0.39
C ILE A 54 4.18 8.45 0.12
N ASP A 55 5.26 8.36 0.90
CA ASP A 55 6.10 7.17 0.97
C ASP A 55 5.37 6.06 1.75
N LEU A 56 5.12 4.94 1.07
CA LEU A 56 4.49 3.74 1.63
C LEU A 56 5.49 2.87 2.42
N GLY A 57 6.76 3.26 2.51
CA GLY A 57 7.78 2.57 3.28
C GLY A 57 8.19 1.21 2.68
N THR A 58 8.07 1.06 1.36
CA THR A 58 8.47 -0.17 0.64
C THR A 58 9.97 -0.28 0.40
N GLY A 59 10.73 0.78 0.70
CA GLY A 59 12.16 0.85 0.41
C GLY A 59 12.45 1.09 -1.07
N GLY A 60 11.62 1.87 -1.76
CA GLY A 60 11.78 2.19 -3.18
C GLY A 60 11.24 1.13 -4.14
N GLN A 61 10.49 0.14 -3.63
CA GLN A 61 9.85 -0.87 -4.47
C GLN A 61 8.44 -0.45 -4.85
N ASP A 62 8.02 -0.77 -6.07
CA ASP A 62 6.65 -0.59 -6.50
C ASP A 62 5.67 -1.28 -5.54
N ALA A 63 4.62 -0.56 -5.18
CA ALA A 63 3.52 -1.07 -4.36
C ALA A 63 2.25 -1.13 -5.19
N VAL A 64 1.49 -2.21 -5.11
CA VAL A 64 0.14 -2.29 -5.68
C VAL A 64 -0.86 -1.96 -4.59
N ILE A 65 -1.62 -0.89 -4.77
CA ILE A 65 -2.73 -0.51 -3.91
C ILE A 65 -3.90 -1.46 -4.19
N ILE A 66 -4.40 -2.11 -3.14
CA ILE A 66 -5.44 -3.14 -3.21
C ILE A 66 -6.64 -2.83 -2.32
N GLY A 67 -6.60 -1.73 -1.58
CA GLY A 67 -7.75 -1.29 -0.81
C GLY A 67 -7.61 0.14 -0.32
N VAL A 68 -8.76 0.78 -0.13
CA VAL A 68 -8.88 2.16 0.33
C VAL A 68 -9.98 2.22 1.37
N GLY A 69 -9.76 2.97 2.44
CA GLY A 69 -10.77 3.31 3.43
C GLY A 69 -10.62 4.77 3.84
N TRP A 70 -11.68 5.34 4.39
CA TRP A 70 -11.69 6.74 4.81
C TRP A 70 -12.61 6.96 6.00
N ASP A 71 -12.23 7.95 6.80
CA ASP A 71 -13.01 8.55 7.87
C ASP A 71 -12.71 10.05 7.82
N VAL A 72 -13.51 10.80 7.07
CA VAL A 72 -13.26 12.21 6.75
C VAL A 72 -14.41 13.09 7.19
N THR A 73 -14.09 14.32 7.59
CA THR A 73 -15.06 15.39 7.78
C THR A 73 -14.68 16.51 6.84
N ILE A 74 -15.64 17.02 6.10
CA ILE A 74 -15.42 18.06 5.10
C ILE A 74 -16.43 19.19 5.33
N THR A 75 -15.94 20.42 5.20
CA THR A 75 -16.77 21.62 5.10
C THR A 75 -16.68 22.14 3.68
N ALA A 76 -17.81 22.32 3.01
CA ALA A 76 -17.92 23.06 1.76
C ALA A 76 -18.50 24.46 2.05
N ASP A 77 -17.82 25.50 1.61
CA ASP A 77 -18.23 26.89 1.81
C ASP A 77 -19.25 27.31 0.74
N ASP A 78 -20.30 28.06 1.09
CA ASP A 78 -21.32 28.51 0.12
C ASP A 78 -20.71 29.44 -0.95
N PRO A 79 -20.85 29.16 -2.25
CA PRO A 79 -21.88 28.31 -2.87
C PRO A 79 -21.47 26.86 -3.24
N SER A 80 -20.27 26.41 -2.86
CA SER A 80 -19.71 25.09 -3.17
C SER A 80 -20.46 23.95 -2.49
N TRP A 81 -20.41 22.75 -3.07
CA TRP A 81 -21.15 21.58 -2.60
C TRP A 81 -20.23 20.48 -2.11
N LEU A 82 -20.69 19.75 -1.10
CA LEU A 82 -20.00 18.58 -0.56
C LEU A 82 -19.76 17.50 -1.63
N SER A 83 -20.66 17.38 -2.61
CA SER A 83 -20.53 16.46 -3.74
C SER A 83 -19.40 16.79 -4.73
N HIS A 84 -18.83 18.00 -4.67
CA HIS A 84 -17.77 18.41 -5.58
C HIS A 84 -16.39 17.98 -5.14
N ALA A 85 -16.16 17.78 -3.84
CA ALA A 85 -14.85 17.37 -3.35
C ALA A 85 -14.53 15.92 -3.72
N SER A 86 -13.27 15.68 -4.09
CA SER A 86 -12.75 14.37 -4.43
C SER A 86 -11.40 14.12 -3.80
N ILE A 87 -11.08 12.83 -3.70
CA ILE A 87 -9.74 12.35 -3.42
C ILE A 87 -9.36 11.42 -4.56
N ASP A 88 -8.44 11.88 -5.39
CA ASP A 88 -7.96 11.13 -6.53
C ASP A 88 -6.62 10.47 -6.20
N PHE A 89 -6.51 9.20 -6.56
CA PHE A 89 -5.27 8.44 -6.42
C PHE A 89 -4.59 8.31 -7.77
N HIS A 90 -3.33 8.75 -7.83
CA HIS A 90 -2.53 8.66 -9.04
C HIS A 90 -1.36 7.71 -8.86
N SER A 91 -1.17 6.86 -9.87
CA SER A 91 0.16 6.36 -10.19
C SER A 91 0.89 7.40 -11.02
N SER A 92 2.21 7.51 -10.89
CA SER A 92 3.02 8.50 -11.62
C SER A 92 2.98 8.36 -13.17
N TYR A 93 2.15 7.47 -13.72
CA TYR A 93 2.05 7.16 -15.14
C TYR A 93 0.62 7.08 -15.72
N ILE A 94 -0.46 7.31 -14.95
CA ILE A 94 -1.84 7.14 -15.45
C ILE A 94 -2.62 8.46 -15.53
N VAL A 95 -3.22 8.66 -16.71
CA VAL A 95 -4.08 9.77 -17.17
C VAL A 95 -5.57 9.54 -16.85
N ASN A 96 -5.87 8.60 -15.94
CA ASN A 96 -7.22 8.21 -15.58
C ASN A 96 -7.25 7.98 -14.05
N PRO A 97 -7.47 9.04 -13.25
CA PRO A 97 -7.59 8.88 -11.81
C PRO A 97 -8.67 7.85 -11.51
N ALA A 98 -8.38 6.90 -10.63
CA ALA A 98 -9.44 6.22 -9.92
C ALA A 98 -9.98 7.23 -8.90
N GLY A 99 -10.78 8.18 -9.40
CA GLY A 99 -11.52 9.09 -8.55
C GLY A 99 -12.63 8.29 -7.89
N PHE A 100 -12.57 8.18 -6.58
CA PHE A 100 -13.70 7.65 -5.82
C PHE A 100 -14.59 8.84 -5.54
N PRO A 101 -15.80 8.96 -6.12
CA PRO A 101 -16.76 9.94 -5.63
C PRO A 101 -17.17 9.50 -4.23
N MET A 102 -16.47 10.03 -3.23
CA MET A 102 -16.59 9.58 -1.83
C MET A 102 -17.90 10.07 -1.20
N PHE A 103 -18.50 11.10 -1.77
CA PHE A 103 -19.62 11.85 -1.19
C PHE A 103 -20.82 11.73 -2.12
N GLY A 104 -21.82 10.96 -1.69
CA GLY A 104 -22.96 10.59 -2.52
C GLY A 104 -23.88 11.77 -2.83
N GLY A 105 -23.61 12.54 -3.89
CA GLY A 105 -24.56 13.49 -4.49
C GLY A 105 -25.15 14.54 -3.54
N ASP A 106 -24.43 14.87 -2.46
CA ASP A 106 -24.81 15.90 -1.50
C ASP A 106 -24.55 17.30 -2.10
N ASP A 107 -25.48 17.74 -2.95
CA ASP A 107 -25.44 19.01 -3.69
C ASP A 107 -25.85 20.21 -2.80
N PHE A 108 -25.17 20.35 -1.65
CA PHE A 108 -25.36 21.46 -0.72
C PHE A 108 -24.06 21.78 0.05
N SER A 109 -23.93 23.03 0.50
CA SER A 109 -22.82 23.51 1.33
C SER A 109 -23.00 23.14 2.81
N GLY A 110 -21.92 23.25 3.58
CA GLY A 110 -21.90 22.98 5.02
C GLY A 110 -20.91 21.89 5.38
N THR A 111 -21.00 21.39 6.61
CA THR A 111 -20.07 20.36 7.14
C THR A 111 -20.76 19.01 7.23
N ALA A 112 -20.09 17.97 6.72
CA ALA A 112 -20.54 16.58 6.83
C ALA A 112 -19.37 15.62 7.08
N SER A 113 -19.67 14.46 7.66
CA SER A 113 -18.70 13.40 7.88
C SER A 113 -19.05 12.16 7.07
N TYR A 114 -18.04 11.54 6.48
CA TYR A 114 -18.16 10.39 5.60
C TYR A 114 -17.18 9.30 6.03
N SER A 115 -17.63 8.05 5.98
CA SER A 115 -16.82 6.89 6.35
C SER A 115 -17.15 5.73 5.43
N SER A 116 -16.12 4.99 5.02
CA SER A 116 -16.29 3.70 4.35
C SER A 116 -16.61 2.55 5.32
N GLY A 117 -16.51 2.78 6.64
CA GLY A 117 -16.68 1.75 7.66
C GLY A 117 -15.54 0.72 7.72
N GLY A 118 -14.41 1.00 7.06
CA GLY A 118 -13.22 0.15 7.00
C GLY A 118 -12.50 0.27 5.67
N ILE A 119 -11.45 -0.53 5.48
CA ILE A 119 -10.73 -0.57 4.20
C ILE A 119 -11.49 -1.49 3.24
N GLU A 120 -12.03 -0.91 2.17
CA GLU A 120 -12.68 -1.61 1.08
C GLU A 120 -11.66 -2.29 0.18
N ASP A 121 -11.96 -3.50 -0.27
CA ASP A 121 -11.15 -4.23 -1.24
C ASP A 121 -11.52 -3.76 -2.65
N ILE A 122 -10.58 -3.13 -3.34
CA ILE A 122 -10.80 -2.57 -4.68
C ILE A 122 -10.39 -3.54 -5.80
N THR A 123 -9.93 -4.75 -5.45
CA THR A 123 -9.49 -5.75 -6.44
C THR A 123 -10.64 -6.56 -7.04
N MET A 124 -11.81 -6.52 -6.40
CA MET A 124 -12.98 -7.35 -6.76
C MET A 124 -14.28 -6.57 -6.58
N ILE A 125 -14.40 -5.41 -7.23
CA ILE A 125 -15.60 -4.58 -7.12
C ILE A 125 -16.73 -5.19 -7.97
N PRO A 126 -17.89 -5.55 -7.39
CA PRO A 126 -19.00 -6.10 -8.14
C PRO A 126 -19.56 -5.10 -9.15
N ILE A 127 -19.84 -5.55 -10.37
CA ILE A 127 -20.52 -4.73 -11.38
C ILE A 127 -22.04 -4.87 -11.15
N PRO A 128 -22.78 -3.77 -10.88
CA PRO A 128 -24.21 -3.85 -10.61
C PRO A 128 -24.99 -4.54 -11.73
N GLY A 129 -25.75 -5.57 -11.38
CA GLY A 129 -26.59 -6.32 -12.32
C GLY A 129 -25.86 -7.40 -13.12
N THR A 130 -24.60 -7.70 -12.80
CA THR A 130 -23.86 -8.84 -13.36
C THR A 130 -23.23 -9.69 -12.25
N GLU A 131 -22.71 -10.86 -12.62
CA GLU A 131 -21.88 -11.72 -11.74
C GLU A 131 -20.38 -11.39 -11.88
N ASP A 132 -20.05 -10.36 -12.66
CA ASP A 132 -18.67 -9.98 -12.96
C ASP A 132 -18.14 -8.98 -11.93
N THR A 133 -16.80 -8.92 -11.83
CA THR A 133 -16.09 -7.98 -10.96
C THR A 133 -15.09 -7.16 -11.77
N PHE A 134 -14.75 -5.98 -11.26
CA PHE A 134 -13.71 -5.12 -11.80
C PHE A 134 -12.58 -4.95 -10.78
N ASP A 135 -11.35 -4.99 -11.28
CA ASP A 135 -10.15 -4.75 -10.48
C ASP A 135 -9.72 -3.29 -10.70
N LEU A 136 -9.84 -2.48 -9.64
CA LEU A 136 -9.39 -1.09 -9.58
C LEU A 136 -8.02 -0.93 -8.93
N SER A 137 -7.28 -2.02 -8.69
CA SER A 137 -5.93 -1.91 -8.15
C SER A 137 -5.00 -1.15 -9.11
N PHE A 138 -4.06 -0.42 -8.52
CA PHE A 138 -3.09 0.40 -9.26
C PHE A 138 -1.74 0.40 -8.57
N THR A 139 -0.69 0.66 -9.33
CA THR A 139 0.69 0.63 -8.83
C THR A 139 1.13 2.03 -8.42
N ALA A 140 1.63 2.18 -7.19
CA ALA A 140 2.42 3.30 -6.70
C ALA A 140 3.91 3.03 -7.00
N PRO A 141 4.49 3.67 -8.04
CA PRO A 141 5.86 3.39 -8.45
C PRO A 141 6.85 3.84 -7.38
N GLU A 142 7.91 3.06 -7.18
CA GLU A 142 8.91 3.29 -6.13
C GLU A 142 8.32 3.35 -4.71
N GLY A 143 7.07 2.90 -4.53
CA GLY A 143 6.35 2.97 -3.26
C GLY A 143 5.85 4.37 -2.92
N ILE A 144 5.83 5.29 -3.89
CA ILE A 144 5.29 6.63 -3.73
C ILE A 144 3.85 6.67 -4.25
N LEU A 145 2.91 6.91 -3.35
CA LEU A 145 1.52 7.18 -3.67
C LEU A 145 1.31 8.68 -3.84
N THR A 146 0.70 9.08 -4.94
CA THR A 146 0.24 10.47 -5.12
C THR A 146 -1.25 10.56 -4.84
N LEU A 147 -1.62 11.43 -3.90
CA LEU A 147 -2.98 11.80 -3.58
C LEU A 147 -3.23 13.22 -4.08
N VAL A 148 -4.36 13.43 -4.74
CA VAL A 148 -4.80 14.76 -5.17
C VAL A 148 -6.14 15.04 -4.51
N LEU A 149 -6.22 16.13 -3.75
CA LEU A 149 -7.46 16.66 -3.22
C LEU A 149 -7.90 17.75 -4.20
N ASN A 150 -9.06 17.54 -4.82
CA ASN A 150 -9.59 18.46 -5.82
C ASN A 150 -11.09 18.66 -5.66
N GLU A 151 -11.60 19.67 -6.37
CA GLU A 151 -13.02 19.87 -6.59
C GLU A 151 -13.35 19.83 -8.09
N PHE A 152 -14.49 19.23 -8.44
CA PHE A 152 -14.88 19.12 -9.85
C PHE A 152 -15.50 20.41 -10.44
N VAL A 153 -15.83 21.40 -9.61
CA VAL A 153 -16.47 22.67 -10.02
C VAL A 153 -15.86 23.82 -9.24
N ASP A 154 -15.39 24.85 -9.95
CA ASP A 154 -14.78 26.06 -9.37
C ASP A 154 -15.86 27.14 -9.25
N ASP A 155 -16.19 27.44 -8.01
CA ASP A 155 -17.13 28.49 -7.67
C ASP A 155 -16.34 29.76 -7.35
N LEU A 156 -15.88 30.46 -8.41
CA LEU A 156 -15.06 31.69 -8.47
C LEU A 156 -15.33 32.82 -7.43
N SER A 157 -16.38 32.71 -6.62
CA SER A 157 -16.68 33.56 -5.47
C SER A 157 -16.06 33.14 -4.13
N VAL A 158 -15.55 31.92 -4.00
CA VAL A 158 -14.88 31.37 -2.80
C VAL A 158 -13.53 30.75 -3.21
N ALA A 159 -12.56 30.72 -2.29
CA ALA A 159 -11.24 30.12 -2.50
C ALA A 159 -10.48 30.06 -1.15
N PRO A 160 -10.23 28.87 -0.55
CA PRO A 160 -10.62 27.54 -1.03
C PRO A 160 -12.12 27.29 -0.88
N ASP A 161 -12.67 26.44 -1.75
CA ASP A 161 -14.09 26.12 -1.82
C ASP A 161 -14.55 25.17 -0.70
N GLY A 162 -13.58 24.53 -0.02
CA GLY A 162 -13.81 23.72 1.16
C GLY A 162 -12.54 23.37 1.93
N LEU A 163 -12.75 22.63 3.03
CA LEU A 163 -11.71 22.21 3.97
C LEU A 163 -11.99 20.79 4.48
N TRP A 164 -10.95 19.96 4.51
CA TRP A 164 -10.96 18.69 5.24
C TRP A 164 -10.79 18.97 6.73
N GLU A 165 -11.85 18.90 7.51
CA GLU A 165 -11.86 19.18 8.94
C GLU A 165 -11.15 18.09 9.75
N SER A 166 -10.65 18.47 10.93
CA SER A 166 -10.05 17.48 11.85
C SER A 166 -11.13 16.75 12.66
N PRO A 167 -11.08 15.41 12.76
CA PRO A 167 -10.14 14.49 12.11
C PRO A 167 -10.61 14.08 10.69
N SER A 168 -9.66 14.02 9.76
CA SER A 168 -9.84 13.45 8.42
C SER A 168 -8.69 12.53 8.05
N LEU A 169 -9.00 11.23 7.89
CA LEU A 169 -8.02 10.17 7.67
C LEU A 169 -8.39 9.35 6.43
N VAL A 170 -7.40 9.11 5.57
CA VAL A 170 -7.47 8.14 4.47
C VAL A 170 -6.52 7.00 4.79
N THR A 171 -6.99 5.76 4.68
CA THR A 171 -6.17 4.57 4.88
C THR A 171 -6.07 3.79 3.57
N VAL A 172 -4.85 3.52 3.12
CA VAL A 172 -4.59 2.66 1.96
C VAL A 172 -4.01 1.33 2.39
N ARG A 173 -4.42 0.24 1.72
CA ARG A 173 -3.83 -1.08 1.82
C ARG A 173 -3.10 -1.40 0.54
N TYR A 174 -1.87 -1.89 0.67
CA TYR A 174 -1.01 -2.16 -0.47
C TYR A 174 -0.25 -3.46 -0.30
N THR A 175 0.21 -4.02 -1.41
CA THR A 175 1.18 -5.11 -1.43
C THR A 175 2.42 -4.71 -2.18
N TYR A 176 3.57 -5.21 -1.76
CA TYR A 176 4.82 -4.97 -2.48
C TYR A 176 5.72 -6.19 -2.35
N VAL A 177 6.71 -6.25 -3.24
CA VAL A 177 7.69 -7.32 -3.26
C VAL A 177 9.02 -6.78 -2.78
N PRO A 178 9.55 -7.23 -1.62
CA PRO A 178 10.86 -6.82 -1.16
C PRO A 178 11.95 -7.23 -2.15
N GLU A 179 13.03 -6.44 -2.22
CA GLU A 179 14.18 -6.80 -3.04
C GLU A 179 14.76 -8.17 -2.64
N PRO A 180 15.12 -9.03 -3.61
CA PRO A 180 15.71 -10.34 -3.32
C PRO A 180 16.93 -10.27 -2.40
N ALA A 181 17.74 -9.21 -2.52
CA ALA A 181 18.93 -9.01 -1.69
C ALA A 181 18.59 -8.82 -0.20
N SER A 182 17.48 -8.13 0.12
CA SER A 182 17.03 -7.89 1.49
C SER A 182 16.65 -9.19 2.20
N ILE A 183 16.00 -10.11 1.48
CA ILE A 183 15.65 -11.44 1.98
C ILE A 183 16.92 -12.28 2.21
N VAL A 184 17.87 -12.24 1.28
CA VAL A 184 19.15 -12.97 1.43
C VAL A 184 19.92 -12.44 2.63
N LEU A 185 20.01 -11.11 2.81
CA LEU A 185 20.69 -10.51 3.94
C LEU A 185 20.03 -10.88 5.28
N LEU A 186 18.69 -10.80 5.37
CA LEU A 186 17.94 -11.23 6.56
C LEU A 186 18.15 -12.72 6.86
N GLY A 187 18.14 -13.57 5.83
CA GLY A 187 18.47 -14.99 5.92
C GLY A 187 19.89 -15.23 6.42
N MET A 188 20.88 -14.48 5.93
CA MET A 188 22.27 -14.60 6.38
C MET A 188 22.46 -14.12 7.82
N MET A 189 21.81 -13.01 8.21
CA MET A 189 21.86 -12.51 9.59
C MET A 189 21.26 -13.51 10.59
N SER A 190 20.09 -14.06 10.28
CA SER A 190 19.45 -15.07 11.13
C SER A 190 20.29 -16.34 11.28
N LEU A 191 20.89 -16.83 10.19
CA LEU A 191 21.84 -17.96 10.24
C LEU A 191 23.13 -17.62 11.01
N GLY A 192 23.65 -16.40 10.86
CA GLY A 192 24.82 -15.90 11.62
C GLY A 192 24.57 -15.89 13.13
N LEU A 193 23.40 -15.41 13.56
CA LEU A 193 23.01 -15.40 14.97
C LEU A 193 22.83 -16.82 15.52
N LEU A 194 22.21 -17.73 14.77
CA LEU A 194 22.03 -19.12 15.18
C LEU A 194 23.36 -19.88 15.29
N SER A 195 24.27 -19.69 14.31
CA SER A 195 25.58 -20.34 14.32
C SER A 195 26.50 -19.83 15.44
N SER A 196 26.37 -18.56 15.83
CA SER A 196 27.11 -17.97 16.95
C SER A 196 26.72 -18.60 18.31
N ARG A 197 25.46 -19.01 18.48
CA ARG A 197 24.97 -19.68 19.69
C ARG A 197 25.49 -21.12 19.81
N CYS A 198 25.64 -21.84 18.71
CA CYS A 198 26.21 -23.19 18.74
C CYS A 198 27.70 -23.20 19.09
N ARG A 199 28.47 -22.16 18.73
CA ARG A 199 29.90 -22.08 19.09
C ARG A 199 30.16 -21.90 20.58
N LYS A 200 29.30 -21.15 21.28
CA LYS A 200 29.49 -20.90 22.73
C LYS A 200 29.25 -22.12 23.61
N ARG A 201 28.59 -23.16 23.10
CA ARG A 201 28.32 -24.41 23.85
C ARG A 201 29.40 -25.48 23.73
N ALA A 202 30.39 -25.28 22.87
CA ALA A 202 31.44 -26.27 22.60
C ALA A 202 32.74 -26.02 23.38
N VAL A 203 32.78 -25.03 24.27
CA VAL A 203 33.99 -24.62 25.01
C VAL A 203 34.00 -25.08 26.47
N ASP A 204 32.91 -25.66 26.98
CA ASP A 204 32.88 -26.28 28.31
C ASP A 204 32.97 -27.81 28.19
N VAL A 205 34.19 -28.33 28.01
CA VAL A 205 34.58 -29.73 28.30
C VAL A 205 35.93 -29.71 29.02
#